data_AF-A0A537X5V7-F1
#
_entry.id   AF-A0A537X5V7-F1
#
_cell.length_a   1.000
_cell.length_b   1.000
_cell.length_c   1.000
_cell.angle_alpha   90.00
_cell.angle_beta   90.00
_cell.angle_gamma   90.00
#
_symmetry.space_group_name_H-M   'P 1'
#
loop_
_entity.id
_entity.type
_entity.pdbx_description
1 polymer ?
#
loop_
_entity_poly.entity_id
_entity_poly.type
_entity_poly.pdbx_seq_one_letter_code
_entity_poly.pdbx_strand_id
1 'polypeptide(L)'
;MPRQRRATDWDRLVVSGIVVTLAAFRVRHPTAFERQLFTIINTLPGGLRGLFTRVYQLANLWANGLILIPALIARRWRLARDVLLAALLASVVARILGATIQEGLVRGLDVAVRLGKGPTFPLLRLSVATAVVAAAAPYLTRPLRWLGRATLAVVAPAAMYLGLAYPNDVVAALALGWGVAAAIHLAFGSPAGRPTVPQVEASLEELGVPAEGVALESHQPQGATRLAADGPAGRMRIKVLGRDEAQAQLFSKLWRSMFYKESGRTLQLTRLQQVEHEAYMVLAARSAGVRAPEVVAAGMAGPGAAIFVVRDP
;
A
#
# COMPACT_ATOMS: atom_id res chain seq x y z
N MET A 1 20.37 2.54 1.76
CA MET A 1 19.23 3.46 1.98
C MET A 1 18.78 3.41 3.44
N PRO A 2 18.57 4.57 4.10
CA PRO A 2 18.07 4.66 5.47
C PRO A 2 16.62 4.19 5.59
N ARG A 3 16.28 3.56 6.72
CA ARG A 3 14.95 3.02 7.03
C ARG A 3 14.13 4.04 7.79
N GLN A 4 12.84 4.16 7.46
CA GLN A 4 11.93 5.04 8.19
C GLN A 4 10.61 4.33 8.50
N ARG A 5 10.11 4.55 9.71
CA ARG A 5 8.78 4.14 10.14
C ARG A 5 7.79 5.19 9.62
N ARG A 6 6.90 4.79 8.71
CA ARG A 6 5.91 5.71 8.13
C ARG A 6 4.69 5.75 9.05
N ALA A 7 4.20 6.95 9.40
CA ALA A 7 2.96 7.11 10.14
C ALA A 7 1.77 6.44 9.42
N THR A 8 1.79 6.45 8.09
CA THR A 8 0.86 5.70 7.24
C THR A 8 0.71 4.22 7.60
N ASP A 9 1.80 3.54 7.96
CA ASP A 9 1.71 2.10 8.21
C ASP A 9 0.96 1.82 9.51
N TRP A 10 0.90 2.79 10.43
CA TRP A 10 0.02 2.73 11.60
C TRP A 10 -1.45 2.79 11.20
N ASP A 11 -1.83 3.73 10.33
CA ASP A 11 -3.20 3.85 9.83
C ASP A 11 -3.65 2.55 9.14
N ARG A 12 -2.77 1.97 8.29
CA ARG A 12 -3.04 0.70 7.61
C ARG A 12 -3.25 -0.45 8.59
N LEU A 13 -2.43 -0.52 9.63
CA LEU A 13 -2.54 -1.55 10.65
C LEU A 13 -3.88 -1.42 11.41
N VAL A 14 -4.23 -0.21 11.84
CA VAL A 14 -5.50 0.05 12.56
C VAL A 14 -6.71 -0.30 11.68
N VAL A 15 -6.73 0.17 10.43
CA VAL A 15 -7.83 -0.12 9.49
C VAL A 15 -7.92 -1.62 9.23
N SER A 16 -6.79 -2.30 9.01
CA SER A 16 -6.79 -3.75 8.80
C SER A 16 -7.34 -4.49 10.01
N GLY A 17 -6.98 -4.07 11.23
CA GLY A 17 -7.48 -4.65 12.47
C GLY A 17 -8.99 -4.50 12.57
N ILE A 18 -9.51 -3.29 12.34
CA ILE A 18 -10.95 -3.02 12.34
C ILE A 18 -11.68 -3.91 11.31
N VAL A 19 -11.18 -3.98 10.08
CA VAL A 19 -11.81 -4.79 9.02
C VAL A 19 -11.78 -6.28 9.35
N VAL A 20 -10.66 -6.81 9.83
CA VAL A 20 -10.54 -8.22 10.23
C VAL A 20 -11.47 -8.53 11.40
N THR A 21 -11.54 -7.66 12.41
CA THR A 21 -12.43 -7.82 13.57
C THR A 21 -13.89 -7.79 13.15
N LEU A 22 -14.31 -6.81 12.34
CA LEU A 22 -15.69 -6.73 11.82
C LEU A 22 -16.04 -7.96 10.98
N ALA A 23 -15.12 -8.39 10.12
CA ALA A 23 -15.31 -9.60 9.31
C ALA A 23 -15.44 -10.84 10.20
N ALA A 24 -14.59 -10.97 11.25
CA ALA A 24 -14.62 -12.07 12.21
C ALA A 24 -15.96 -12.16 12.97
N PHE A 25 -16.50 -11.02 13.40
CA PHE A 25 -17.83 -10.97 14.05
C PHE A 25 -18.96 -11.42 13.10
N ARG A 26 -18.84 -11.15 11.80
CA ARG A 26 -19.86 -11.53 10.81
C ARG A 26 -19.77 -12.97 10.31
N VAL A 27 -18.67 -13.68 10.56
CA VAL A 27 -18.49 -15.08 10.10
C VAL A 27 -19.66 -15.97 10.52
N ARG A 28 -20.18 -15.76 11.74
CA ARG A 28 -21.26 -16.59 12.31
C ARG A 28 -22.64 -16.28 11.70
N HIS A 29 -22.79 -15.14 11.04
CA HIS A 29 -24.06 -14.67 10.49
C HIS A 29 -23.88 -14.16 9.04
N PRO A 30 -23.60 -15.06 8.07
CA PRO A 30 -23.52 -14.66 6.68
C PRO A 30 -24.84 -14.04 6.23
N THR A 31 -24.74 -12.92 5.54
CA THR A 31 -25.89 -12.16 5.03
C THR A 31 -26.62 -12.92 3.92
N ALA A 32 -27.87 -12.56 3.66
CA ALA A 32 -28.63 -13.12 2.54
C ALA A 32 -27.91 -12.89 1.20
N PHE A 33 -27.30 -11.71 1.02
CA PHE A 33 -26.49 -11.37 -0.14
C PHE A 33 -25.26 -12.27 -0.29
N GLU A 34 -24.48 -12.50 0.77
CA GLU A 34 -23.29 -13.36 0.70
C GLU A 34 -23.65 -14.80 0.34
N ARG A 35 -24.76 -15.32 0.91
CA ARG A 35 -25.27 -16.66 0.57
C ARG A 35 -25.71 -16.72 -0.88
N GLN A 36 -26.51 -15.76 -1.35
CA GLN A 36 -26.98 -15.71 -2.74
C GLN A 36 -25.82 -15.60 -3.73
N LEU A 37 -24.85 -14.72 -3.46
CA LEU A 37 -23.68 -14.54 -4.31
C LEU A 37 -22.85 -15.82 -4.35
N PHE A 38 -22.63 -16.46 -3.19
CA PHE A 38 -21.94 -17.75 -3.12
C PHE A 38 -22.68 -18.85 -3.90
N THR A 39 -24.00 -18.93 -3.77
CA THR A 39 -24.82 -19.90 -4.52
C THR A 39 -24.74 -19.64 -6.02
N ILE A 40 -24.97 -18.41 -6.49
CA ILE A 40 -24.89 -18.03 -7.91
C ILE A 40 -23.54 -18.46 -8.49
N ILE A 41 -22.45 -18.11 -7.80
CA ILE A 41 -21.09 -18.42 -8.23
C ILE A 41 -20.85 -19.94 -8.28
N ASN A 42 -21.30 -20.69 -7.28
CA ASN A 42 -21.08 -22.14 -7.23
C ASN A 42 -22.04 -22.96 -8.11
N THR A 43 -23.16 -22.37 -8.56
CA THR A 43 -24.09 -22.98 -9.52
C THR A 43 -23.65 -22.80 -10.97
N LEU A 44 -22.59 -22.04 -11.24
CA LEU A 44 -22.06 -21.88 -12.59
C LEU A 44 -21.57 -23.22 -13.17
N PRO A 45 -21.74 -23.46 -14.48
CA PRO A 45 -21.34 -24.70 -15.12
C PRO A 45 -19.87 -25.03 -14.88
N GLY A 46 -19.59 -26.28 -14.51
CA GLY A 46 -18.25 -26.74 -14.11
C GLY A 46 -17.16 -26.68 -15.19
N GLY A 47 -17.48 -26.31 -16.44
CA GLY A 47 -16.53 -26.27 -17.55
C GLY A 47 -15.30 -25.39 -17.31
N LEU A 48 -15.42 -24.34 -16.48
CA LEU A 48 -14.31 -23.45 -16.13
C LEU A 48 -13.52 -23.91 -14.89
N ARG A 49 -13.93 -24.98 -14.19
CA ARG A 49 -13.30 -25.43 -12.94
C ARG A 49 -11.83 -25.77 -13.12
N GLY A 50 -11.47 -26.42 -14.22
CA GLY A 50 -10.07 -26.73 -14.54
C GLY A 50 -9.23 -25.46 -14.72
N LEU A 51 -9.76 -24.46 -15.43
CA LEU A 51 -9.09 -23.18 -15.65
C LEU A 51 -8.88 -22.44 -14.32
N PHE A 52 -9.94 -22.22 -13.54
CA PHE A 52 -9.86 -21.52 -12.26
C PHE A 52 -8.95 -22.23 -11.25
N THR A 53 -8.92 -23.56 -11.25
CA THR A 53 -7.99 -24.34 -10.41
C THR A 53 -6.55 -24.06 -10.80
N ARG A 54 -6.22 -24.10 -12.10
CA ARG A 54 -4.86 -23.78 -12.59
C ARG A 54 -4.47 -22.34 -12.29
N VAL A 55 -5.37 -21.40 -12.54
CA VAL A 55 -5.16 -19.98 -12.24
C VAL A 55 -4.91 -19.77 -10.75
N TYR A 56 -5.72 -20.37 -9.88
CA TYR A 56 -5.56 -20.28 -8.43
C TYR A 56 -4.24 -20.92 -7.93
N GLN A 57 -3.85 -22.06 -8.49
CA GLN A 57 -2.58 -22.72 -8.17
C GLN A 57 -1.38 -21.90 -8.64
N LEU A 58 -1.40 -21.47 -9.92
CA LEU A 58 -0.31 -20.72 -10.52
C LEU A 58 -0.14 -19.38 -9.82
N ALA A 59 -1.23 -18.66 -9.53
CA ALA A 59 -1.18 -17.40 -8.83
C ALA A 59 -0.66 -17.53 -7.38
N ASN A 60 -1.01 -18.61 -6.67
CA ASN A 60 -0.43 -18.90 -5.36
C ASN A 60 1.06 -19.25 -5.45
N LEU A 61 1.46 -20.03 -6.46
CA LEU A 61 2.86 -20.33 -6.71
C LEU A 61 3.63 -19.05 -7.05
N TRP A 62 3.04 -18.17 -7.84
CA TRP A 62 3.60 -16.88 -8.24
C TRP A 62 3.79 -15.94 -7.05
N ALA A 63 2.76 -15.79 -6.23
CA ALA A 63 2.79 -14.90 -5.05
C ALA A 63 3.83 -15.34 -4.01
N ASN A 64 4.02 -16.64 -3.81
CA ASN A 64 4.96 -17.16 -2.80
C ASN A 64 6.38 -17.39 -3.36
N GLY A 65 6.48 -17.90 -4.59
CA GLY A 65 7.75 -18.32 -5.19
C GLY A 65 8.48 -17.21 -5.93
N LEU A 66 7.79 -16.42 -6.77
CA LEU A 66 8.48 -15.50 -7.68
C LEU A 66 8.94 -14.20 -7.01
N ILE A 67 8.44 -13.86 -5.83
CA ILE A 67 8.96 -12.71 -5.08
C ILE A 67 10.14 -13.16 -4.21
N LEU A 68 10.03 -14.31 -3.55
CA LEU A 68 11.04 -14.78 -2.61
C LEU A 68 12.29 -15.33 -3.30
N ILE A 69 12.12 -16.15 -4.35
CA ILE A 69 13.25 -16.83 -5.02
C ILE A 69 14.20 -15.82 -5.69
N PRO A 70 13.74 -14.88 -6.55
CA PRO A 70 14.63 -13.88 -7.13
C PRO A 70 15.22 -12.94 -6.09
N ALA A 71 14.50 -12.64 -4.99
CA ALA A 71 15.04 -11.84 -3.91
C ALA A 71 16.22 -12.53 -3.21
N LEU A 72 16.14 -13.85 -3.00
CA LEU A 72 17.23 -14.67 -2.47
C LEU A 72 18.40 -14.78 -3.45
N ILE A 73 18.12 -15.06 -4.73
CA ILE A 73 19.14 -15.18 -5.79
C ILE A 73 19.89 -13.85 -5.97
N ALA A 74 19.16 -12.73 -6.05
CA ALA A 74 19.73 -11.39 -6.17
C ALA A 74 20.38 -10.89 -4.87
N ARG A 75 20.51 -11.75 -3.84
CA ARG A 75 21.08 -11.45 -2.51
C ARG A 75 20.46 -10.21 -1.86
N ARG A 76 19.19 -9.93 -2.17
CA ARG A 76 18.41 -8.84 -1.55
C ARG A 76 17.86 -9.32 -0.21
N TRP A 77 18.75 -9.67 0.72
CA TRP A 77 18.43 -10.25 2.03
C TRP A 77 17.38 -9.47 2.81
N ARG A 78 17.32 -8.15 2.63
CA ARG A 78 16.34 -7.27 3.27
C ARG A 78 14.92 -7.54 2.76
N LEU A 79 14.74 -7.61 1.43
CA LEU A 79 13.47 -7.94 0.81
C LEU A 79 13.07 -9.38 1.17
N ALA A 80 14.02 -10.32 1.08
CA ALA A 80 13.77 -11.71 1.40
C ALA A 80 13.28 -11.88 2.85
N ARG A 81 13.92 -11.22 3.82
CA ARG A 81 13.50 -11.23 5.22
C ARG A 81 12.09 -10.66 5.39
N ASP A 82 11.81 -9.48 4.85
CA ASP A 82 10.50 -8.83 5.06
C ASP A 82 9.37 -9.66 4.43
N VAL A 83 9.60 -10.25 3.25
CA VAL A 83 8.65 -11.15 2.58
C VAL A 83 8.45 -12.45 3.36
N LEU A 84 9.53 -13.06 3.85
CA LEU A 84 9.47 -14.31 4.62
C LEU A 84 8.75 -14.11 5.95
N LEU A 85 9.05 -13.03 6.66
CA LEU A 85 8.34 -12.67 7.89
C LEU A 85 6.87 -12.36 7.61
N ALA A 86 6.54 -11.73 6.49
CA ALA A 86 5.14 -11.45 6.10
C ALA A 86 4.38 -12.75 5.85
N ALA A 87 4.97 -13.66 5.08
CA ALA A 87 4.37 -14.95 4.79
C ALA A 87 4.14 -15.78 6.07
N LEU A 88 5.14 -15.81 6.97
CA LEU A 88 5.09 -16.55 8.22
C LEU A 88 4.06 -15.94 9.18
N LEU A 89 4.10 -14.63 9.40
CA LEU A 89 3.20 -13.96 10.32
C LEU A 89 1.74 -14.05 9.85
N ALA A 90 1.47 -13.80 8.55
CA ALA A 90 0.13 -13.96 8.00
C ALA A 90 -0.35 -15.43 8.10
N SER A 91 0.56 -16.38 7.89
CA SER A 91 0.28 -17.81 8.02
C SER A 91 -0.13 -18.22 9.45
N VAL A 92 0.57 -17.67 10.46
CA VAL A 92 0.30 -17.96 11.87
C VAL A 92 -1.00 -17.28 12.30
N VAL A 93 -1.16 -15.99 12.02
CA VAL A 93 -2.36 -15.24 12.43
C VAL A 93 -3.61 -15.78 11.77
N ALA A 94 -3.57 -16.11 10.47
CA ALA A 94 -4.71 -16.71 9.78
C ALA A 94 -5.10 -18.07 10.37
N ARG A 95 -4.13 -18.90 10.78
CA ARG A 95 -4.40 -20.19 11.43
C ARG A 95 -4.99 -20.02 12.82
N ILE A 96 -4.49 -19.07 13.61
CA ILE A 96 -5.04 -18.76 14.95
C ILE A 96 -6.49 -18.28 14.82
N LEU A 97 -6.75 -17.34 13.91
CA LEU A 97 -8.12 -16.87 13.64
C LEU A 97 -9.02 -18.01 13.15
N GLY A 98 -8.52 -18.86 12.26
CA GLY A 98 -9.25 -20.03 11.79
C GLY A 98 -9.61 -20.99 12.91
N ALA A 99 -8.65 -21.37 13.76
CA ALA A 99 -8.90 -22.27 14.88
C ALA A 99 -9.91 -21.68 15.87
N THR A 100 -9.69 -20.44 16.32
CA THR A 100 -10.55 -19.79 17.32
C THR A 100 -11.98 -19.52 16.82
N ILE A 101 -12.15 -19.22 15.53
CA ILE A 101 -13.46 -18.88 14.96
C ILE A 101 -14.20 -20.14 14.48
N GLN A 102 -13.51 -21.13 13.91
CA GLN A 102 -14.11 -22.40 13.47
C GLN A 102 -14.47 -23.34 14.61
N GLU A 103 -13.72 -23.36 15.73
CA GLU A 103 -14.09 -24.15 16.91
C GLU A 103 -15.48 -23.75 17.46
N GLY A 104 -15.89 -22.49 17.30
CA GLY A 104 -17.24 -22.02 17.61
C GLY A 104 -18.31 -22.39 16.58
N LEU A 105 -17.93 -22.70 15.34
CA LEU A 105 -18.82 -23.03 14.23
C LEU A 105 -19.14 -24.54 14.18
N VAL A 106 -18.13 -25.39 14.43
CA VAL A 106 -18.25 -26.85 14.38
C VAL A 106 -19.11 -27.40 15.54
N ARG A 107 -19.15 -26.74 16.71
CA ARG A 107 -20.06 -27.14 17.79
C ARG A 107 -21.54 -26.83 17.52
N GLY A 108 -21.86 -26.03 16.49
CA GLY A 108 -23.23 -25.55 16.24
C GLY A 108 -23.90 -26.04 14.96
N LEU A 109 -23.17 -26.64 14.01
CA LEU A 109 -23.73 -27.03 12.71
C LEU A 109 -23.18 -28.39 12.25
N ASP A 110 -23.98 -29.43 12.44
CA ASP A 110 -23.87 -30.75 11.79
C ASP A 110 -24.15 -30.61 10.27
N VAL A 111 -23.23 -30.02 9.51
CA VAL A 111 -23.35 -29.96 8.05
C VAL A 111 -22.08 -30.49 7.39
N ALA A 112 -22.22 -31.70 6.84
CA ALA A 112 -21.20 -32.41 6.07
C ALA A 112 -20.81 -31.62 4.81
N VAL A 113 -19.57 -31.16 4.74
CA VAL A 113 -19.01 -30.53 3.53
C VAL A 113 -18.38 -31.58 2.62
N ARG A 114 -18.84 -31.62 1.36
CA ARG A 114 -18.47 -32.55 0.27
C ARG A 114 -17.01 -32.53 -0.21
N LEU A 115 -16.07 -31.99 0.55
CA LEU A 115 -14.63 -32.14 0.33
C LEU A 115 -13.84 -31.99 1.65
N GLY A 116 -14.37 -32.51 2.75
CA GLY A 116 -13.62 -32.70 4.02
C GLY A 116 -13.09 -31.44 4.72
N LYS A 117 -13.18 -30.24 4.14
CA LYS A 117 -12.83 -28.95 4.75
C LYS A 117 -13.75 -27.87 4.19
N GLY A 118 -14.61 -27.31 5.05
CA GLY A 118 -15.45 -26.16 4.72
C GLY A 118 -14.66 -24.89 4.43
N PRO A 119 -15.34 -23.82 3.96
CA PRO A 119 -14.74 -22.49 3.83
C PRO A 119 -14.04 -22.11 5.13
N THR A 120 -12.79 -21.67 5.02
CA THR A 120 -11.91 -21.38 6.16
C THR A 120 -11.75 -19.87 6.29
N PHE A 121 -12.09 -19.35 7.47
CA PHE A 121 -11.94 -17.93 7.78
C PHE A 121 -10.61 -17.66 8.51
N PRO A 122 -9.83 -16.63 8.12
CA PRO A 122 -9.80 -16.06 6.78
C PRO A 122 -9.16 -17.04 5.79
N LEU A 123 -9.34 -16.81 4.48
CA LEU A 123 -8.71 -17.65 3.46
C LEU A 123 -7.18 -17.57 3.57
N LEU A 124 -6.57 -18.62 4.13
CA LEU A 124 -5.14 -18.66 4.48
C LEU A 124 -4.25 -18.29 3.29
N ARG A 125 -4.45 -18.93 2.13
CA ARG A 125 -3.58 -18.73 0.95
C ARG A 125 -3.64 -17.29 0.44
N LEU A 126 -4.82 -16.70 0.40
CA LEU A 126 -5.00 -15.31 -0.01
C LEU A 126 -4.43 -14.33 1.03
N SER A 127 -4.51 -14.66 2.32
CA SER A 127 -3.92 -13.83 3.39
C SER A 127 -2.40 -13.74 3.22
N VAL A 128 -1.76 -14.89 3.00
CA VAL A 128 -0.31 -14.99 2.77
C VAL A 128 0.09 -14.28 1.47
N ALA A 129 -0.63 -14.53 0.37
CA ALA A 129 -0.35 -13.88 -0.91
C ALA A 129 -0.44 -12.35 -0.80
N THR A 130 -1.48 -11.83 -0.14
CA THR A 130 -1.65 -10.40 0.09
C THR A 130 -0.53 -9.83 0.94
N ALA A 131 -0.13 -10.53 2.01
CA ALA A 131 0.98 -10.11 2.88
C ALA A 131 2.29 -10.01 2.11
N VAL A 132 2.61 -11.02 1.28
CA VAL A 132 3.83 -11.04 0.47
C VAL A 132 3.82 -9.91 -0.57
N VAL A 133 2.74 -9.75 -1.33
CA VAL A 133 2.62 -8.71 -2.36
C VAL A 133 2.72 -7.31 -1.73
N ALA A 134 2.02 -7.08 -0.61
CA ALA A 134 2.05 -5.80 0.08
C ALA A 134 3.41 -5.52 0.74
N ALA A 135 4.05 -6.52 1.36
CA ALA A 135 5.36 -6.38 1.98
C ALA A 135 6.46 -6.10 0.94
N ALA A 136 6.36 -6.72 -0.24
CA ALA A 136 7.28 -6.51 -1.34
C ALA A 136 7.05 -5.19 -2.08
N ALA A 137 5.83 -4.63 -2.06
CA ALA A 137 5.45 -3.46 -2.85
C ALA A 137 6.44 -2.27 -2.80
N PRO A 138 7.06 -1.90 -1.66
CA PRO A 138 8.05 -0.81 -1.61
C PRO A 138 9.36 -1.09 -2.37
N TYR A 139 9.64 -2.37 -2.67
CA TYR A 139 10.85 -2.83 -3.34
C TYR A 139 10.65 -3.08 -4.84
N LEU A 140 9.39 -3.03 -5.32
CA LEU A 140 9.01 -3.40 -6.68
C LEU A 140 8.76 -2.16 -7.55
N THR A 141 9.04 -2.29 -8.85
CA THR A 141 8.68 -1.29 -9.86
C THR A 141 7.17 -1.24 -10.08
N ARG A 142 6.64 -0.15 -10.66
CA ARG A 142 5.21 0.01 -10.98
C ARG A 142 4.58 -1.19 -11.71
N PRO A 143 5.14 -1.73 -12.80
CA PRO A 143 4.53 -2.85 -13.51
C PRO A 143 4.43 -4.09 -12.62
N LEU A 144 5.45 -4.35 -11.81
CA LEU A 144 5.48 -5.53 -10.94
C LEU A 144 4.50 -5.39 -9.76
N ARG A 145 4.28 -4.17 -9.24
CA ARG A 145 3.20 -3.87 -8.28
C ARG A 145 1.81 -4.00 -8.89
N TRP A 146 1.64 -3.61 -10.15
CA TRP A 146 0.38 -3.81 -10.86
C TRP A 146 0.10 -5.30 -11.06
N LEU A 147 1.11 -6.06 -11.50
CA LEU A 147 1.01 -7.50 -11.68
C LEU A 147 0.63 -8.21 -10.37
N GLY A 148 1.28 -7.87 -9.25
CA GLY A 148 0.90 -8.40 -7.94
C GLY A 148 -0.55 -8.10 -7.54
N ARG A 149 -1.04 -6.88 -7.79
CA ARG A 149 -2.45 -6.52 -7.54
C ARG A 149 -3.41 -7.25 -8.48
N ALA A 150 -3.05 -7.40 -9.75
CA ALA A 150 -3.83 -8.17 -10.72
C ALA A 150 -3.93 -9.64 -10.30
N THR A 151 -2.84 -10.23 -9.79
CA THR A 151 -2.85 -11.59 -9.24
C THR A 151 -3.86 -11.71 -8.09
N LEU A 152 -3.85 -10.79 -7.13
CA LEU A 152 -4.83 -10.81 -6.02
C LEU A 152 -6.27 -10.64 -6.52
N ALA A 153 -6.48 -9.75 -7.49
CA ALA A 153 -7.79 -9.50 -8.11
C ALA A 153 -8.34 -10.71 -8.88
N VAL A 154 -7.46 -11.61 -9.34
CA VAL A 154 -7.84 -12.87 -10.01
C VAL A 154 -8.03 -14.01 -9.00
N VAL A 155 -7.16 -14.11 -7.99
CA VAL A 155 -7.21 -15.18 -6.96
C VAL A 155 -8.47 -15.09 -6.11
N ALA A 156 -8.88 -13.89 -5.72
CA ALA A 156 -10.08 -13.67 -4.91
C ALA A 156 -11.37 -14.25 -5.52
N PRO A 157 -11.77 -13.89 -6.75
CA PRO A 157 -12.94 -14.48 -7.40
C PRO A 157 -12.74 -15.97 -7.75
N ALA A 158 -11.52 -16.38 -8.11
CA ALA A 158 -11.23 -17.80 -8.35
C ALA A 158 -11.48 -18.65 -7.09
N ALA A 159 -11.10 -18.16 -5.91
CA ALA A 159 -11.33 -18.87 -4.65
C ALA A 159 -12.82 -19.00 -4.33
N MET A 160 -13.61 -17.95 -4.59
CA MET A 160 -15.07 -17.99 -4.42
C MET A 160 -15.72 -18.95 -5.42
N TYR A 161 -15.29 -18.92 -6.68
CA TYR A 161 -15.74 -19.84 -7.73
C TYR A 161 -15.48 -21.31 -7.41
N LEU A 162 -14.33 -21.59 -6.79
CA LEU A 162 -13.98 -22.94 -6.35
C LEU A 162 -14.65 -23.35 -5.04
N GLY A 163 -15.52 -22.51 -4.46
CA GLY A 163 -16.21 -22.77 -3.20
C GLY A 163 -15.30 -22.78 -1.97
N LEU A 164 -14.10 -22.18 -2.07
CA LEU A 164 -13.08 -22.22 -1.02
C LEU A 164 -13.26 -21.12 0.05
N ALA A 165 -14.03 -20.07 -0.25
CA ALA A 165 -14.20 -18.90 0.59
C ALA A 165 -15.50 -18.15 0.27
N TYR A 166 -16.13 -17.59 1.31
CA TYR A 166 -17.17 -16.56 1.16
C TYR A 166 -16.56 -15.19 0.85
N PRO A 167 -17.35 -14.22 0.34
CA PRO A 167 -16.88 -12.84 0.15
C PRO A 167 -16.26 -12.23 1.41
N ASN A 168 -16.84 -12.48 2.59
CA ASN A 168 -16.31 -12.03 3.87
C ASN A 168 -14.91 -12.62 4.18
N ASP A 169 -14.70 -13.92 3.90
CA ASP A 169 -13.41 -14.59 4.11
C ASP A 169 -12.32 -14.01 3.21
N VAL A 170 -12.70 -13.62 1.99
CA VAL A 170 -11.82 -12.94 1.03
C VAL A 170 -11.44 -11.55 1.53
N VAL A 171 -12.42 -10.75 1.96
CA VAL A 171 -12.18 -9.40 2.52
C VAL A 171 -11.28 -9.48 3.75
N ALA A 172 -11.56 -10.40 4.67
CA ALA A 172 -10.74 -10.63 5.86
C ALA A 172 -9.31 -11.06 5.50
N ALA A 173 -9.14 -11.93 4.51
CA ALA A 173 -7.82 -12.37 4.06
C ALA A 173 -7.01 -11.22 3.45
N LEU A 174 -7.62 -10.41 2.59
CA LEU A 174 -6.97 -9.23 2.00
C LEU A 174 -6.57 -8.22 3.10
N ALA A 175 -7.49 -7.93 4.03
CA ALA A 175 -7.23 -7.01 5.13
C ALA A 175 -6.12 -7.52 6.04
N LEU A 176 -6.17 -8.79 6.46
CA LEU A 176 -5.15 -9.40 7.30
C LEU A 176 -3.76 -9.33 6.65
N GLY A 177 -3.65 -9.71 5.38
CA GLY A 177 -2.37 -9.65 4.69
C GLY A 177 -1.83 -8.23 4.58
N TRP A 178 -2.70 -7.26 4.29
CA TRP A 178 -2.33 -5.85 4.22
C TRP A 178 -1.86 -5.30 5.58
N GLY A 179 -2.53 -5.68 6.67
CA GLY A 179 -2.15 -5.34 8.04
C GLY A 179 -0.81 -5.93 8.46
N VAL A 180 -0.58 -7.21 8.16
CA VAL A 180 0.69 -7.89 8.43
C VAL A 180 1.86 -7.20 7.72
N ALA A 181 1.68 -6.82 6.45
CA ALA A 181 2.70 -6.07 5.72
C ALA A 181 3.00 -4.72 6.37
N ALA A 182 1.96 -3.99 6.81
CA ALA A 182 2.11 -2.72 7.51
C ALA A 182 2.85 -2.89 8.86
N ALA A 183 2.53 -3.92 9.63
CA ALA A 183 3.22 -4.25 10.88
C ALA A 183 4.73 -4.49 10.66
N ILE A 184 5.09 -5.20 9.57
CA ILE A 184 6.48 -5.45 9.21
C ILE A 184 7.18 -4.17 8.79
N HIS A 185 6.53 -3.32 7.99
CA HIS A 185 7.09 -2.02 7.60
C HIS A 185 7.23 -1.06 8.80
N LEU A 186 6.36 -1.14 9.81
CA LEU A 186 6.52 -0.41 11.07
C LEU A 186 7.70 -0.93 11.90
N ALA A 187 7.79 -2.25 12.08
CA ALA A 187 8.83 -2.86 12.90
C ALA A 187 10.23 -2.64 12.31
N PHE A 188 10.36 -2.88 11.00
CA PHE A 188 11.64 -2.93 10.31
C PHE A 188 11.94 -1.73 9.41
N GLY A 189 10.98 -0.83 9.19
CA GLY A 189 11.07 0.27 8.25
C GLY A 189 10.96 -0.20 6.79
N SER A 190 10.19 0.53 5.97
CA SER A 190 10.22 0.34 4.52
C SER A 190 11.41 1.08 3.90
N PRO A 191 11.90 0.68 2.71
CA PRO A 191 12.69 1.58 1.88
C PRO A 191 11.87 2.85 1.67
N ALA A 192 12.33 3.98 2.21
CA ALA A 192 11.81 5.26 1.78
C ALA A 192 12.39 5.45 0.38
N GLY A 193 11.53 5.48 -0.65
CA GLY A 193 11.91 5.82 -2.02
C GLY A 193 12.24 7.31 -2.11
N ARG A 194 13.21 7.77 -1.31
CA ARG A 194 13.77 9.11 -1.40
C ARG A 194 14.47 9.21 -2.75
N PRO A 195 14.17 10.24 -3.54
CA PRO A 195 14.92 10.49 -4.76
C PRO A 195 16.39 10.68 -4.37
N THR A 196 17.28 10.02 -5.10
CA THR A 196 18.72 10.21 -4.93
C THR A 196 19.11 11.59 -5.47
N VAL A 197 20.23 12.16 -4.98
CA VAL A 197 20.74 13.45 -5.49
C VAL A 197 20.78 13.50 -7.03
N PRO A 198 21.32 12.49 -7.76
CA PRO A 198 21.31 12.49 -9.23
C PRO A 198 19.92 12.47 -9.87
N GLN A 199 18.93 11.89 -9.19
CA GLN A 199 17.55 11.90 -9.68
C GLN A 199 16.91 13.28 -9.51
N VAL A 200 17.26 13.99 -8.43
CA VAL A 200 16.81 15.36 -8.21
C VAL A 200 17.47 16.30 -9.20
N GLU A 201 18.78 16.18 -9.43
CA GLU A 201 19.53 16.94 -10.44
C GLU A 201 18.90 16.79 -11.83
N ALA A 202 18.69 15.56 -12.31
CA ALA A 202 18.03 15.31 -13.59
C ALA A 202 16.60 15.89 -13.66
N SER A 203 15.88 15.89 -12.53
CA SER A 203 14.54 16.47 -12.47
C SER A 203 14.55 18.01 -12.46
N LEU A 204 15.59 18.63 -11.89
CA LEU A 204 15.79 20.09 -11.94
C LEU A 204 16.17 20.52 -13.36
N GLU A 205 17.03 19.75 -14.02
CA GLU A 205 17.39 19.94 -15.43
C GLU A 205 16.15 19.87 -16.34
N GLU A 206 15.28 18.87 -16.16
CA GLU A 206 14.00 18.77 -16.88
C GLU A 206 13.07 19.98 -16.65
N LEU A 207 13.10 20.55 -15.44
CA LEU A 207 12.35 21.77 -15.11
C LEU A 207 13.03 23.06 -15.57
N GLY A 208 14.22 22.97 -16.19
CA GLY A 208 15.00 24.13 -16.61
C GLY A 208 15.57 24.94 -15.44
N VAL A 209 15.76 24.31 -14.28
CA VAL A 209 16.30 24.95 -13.06
C VAL A 209 17.80 24.66 -12.95
N PRO A 210 18.68 25.63 -13.25
CA PRO A 210 20.12 25.45 -13.08
C PRO A 210 20.46 25.35 -11.58
N ALA A 211 21.03 24.21 -11.18
CA ALA A 211 21.36 23.92 -9.79
C ALA A 211 22.70 23.18 -9.70
N GLU A 212 23.59 23.70 -8.85
CA GLU A 212 24.89 23.10 -8.53
C GLU A 212 24.94 22.69 -7.06
N GLY A 213 25.84 21.77 -6.71
CA GLY A 213 26.07 21.39 -5.30
C GLY A 213 24.85 20.79 -4.60
N VAL A 214 23.99 20.07 -5.33
CA VAL A 214 22.75 19.52 -4.77
C VAL A 214 23.07 18.55 -3.62
N ALA A 215 22.63 18.90 -2.41
CA ALA A 215 22.90 18.13 -1.21
C ALA A 215 21.65 18.00 -0.33
N LEU A 216 21.52 16.88 0.40
CA LEU A 216 20.45 16.70 1.37
C LEU A 216 20.60 17.69 2.53
N GLU A 217 19.51 18.34 2.94
CA GLU A 217 19.51 19.13 4.18
C GLU A 217 19.71 18.24 5.42
N SER A 218 20.32 18.79 6.46
CA SER A 218 20.57 18.09 7.74
C SER A 218 19.27 17.68 8.44
N HIS A 219 18.22 18.51 8.35
CA HIS A 219 16.90 18.19 8.85
C HIS A 219 15.98 17.70 7.73
N GLN A 220 15.54 16.45 7.83
CA GLN A 220 14.62 15.83 6.89
C GLN A 220 13.23 15.65 7.52
N PRO A 221 12.20 16.41 7.11
CA PRO A 221 10.85 16.24 7.62
C PRO A 221 10.24 14.90 7.18
N GLN A 222 9.20 14.45 7.88
CA GLN A 222 8.42 13.30 7.47
C GLN A 222 7.58 13.67 6.23
N GLY A 223 7.61 12.84 5.18
CA GLY A 223 6.77 13.04 3.99
C GLY A 223 7.39 13.91 2.87
N ALA A 224 8.64 14.34 3.02
CA ALA A 224 9.35 15.07 1.96
C ALA A 224 10.85 14.80 2.05
N THR A 225 11.54 14.95 0.92
CA THR A 225 13.00 15.03 0.90
C THR A 225 13.37 16.48 0.67
N ARG A 226 14.15 17.07 1.58
CA ARG A 226 14.67 18.44 1.42
C ARG A 226 16.10 18.40 0.94
N LEU A 227 16.40 19.19 -0.07
CA LEU A 227 17.73 19.39 -0.60
C LEU A 227 18.02 20.88 -0.65
N ALA A 228 19.29 21.24 -0.53
CA ALA A 228 19.79 22.54 -0.85
C ALA A 228 20.62 22.44 -2.13
N ALA A 229 20.61 23.49 -2.93
CA ALA A 229 21.47 23.63 -4.10
C ALA A 229 21.83 25.10 -4.27
N ASP A 230 22.90 25.38 -4.99
CA ASP A 230 23.29 26.74 -5.36
C ASP A 230 22.80 27.01 -6.79
N GLY A 231 22.11 28.13 -6.97
CA GLY A 231 21.66 28.60 -8.28
C GLY A 231 22.37 29.89 -8.68
N PRO A 232 22.23 30.34 -9.94
CA PRO A 232 22.93 31.52 -10.46
C PRO A 232 22.67 32.81 -9.67
N ALA A 233 21.51 32.92 -9.04
CA ALA A 233 21.08 34.07 -8.26
C ALA A 233 21.02 33.81 -6.74
N GLY A 234 21.65 32.73 -6.28
CA GLY A 234 21.78 32.42 -4.85
C GLY A 234 21.27 31.03 -4.46
N ARG A 235 21.25 30.79 -3.16
CA ARG A 235 20.95 29.47 -2.58
C ARG A 235 19.47 29.11 -2.71
N MET A 236 19.22 27.88 -3.17
CA MET A 236 17.91 27.32 -3.39
C MET A 236 17.62 26.20 -2.40
N ARG A 237 16.38 26.16 -1.93
CA ARG A 237 15.81 25.05 -1.14
C ARG A 237 14.83 24.29 -2.01
N ILE A 238 15.04 22.99 -2.09
CA ILE A 238 14.30 22.08 -2.95
C ILE A 238 13.54 21.10 -2.04
N LYS A 239 12.23 21.07 -2.17
CA LYS A 239 11.35 20.12 -1.50
C LYS A 239 10.80 19.15 -2.52
N VAL A 240 11.11 17.86 -2.34
CA VAL A 240 10.64 16.79 -3.22
C VAL A 240 9.65 15.89 -2.49
N LEU A 241 8.43 15.81 -3.02
CA LEU A 241 7.40 14.88 -2.56
C LEU A 241 7.50 13.57 -3.37
N GLY A 242 7.92 12.51 -2.69
CA GLY A 242 8.16 11.19 -3.27
C GLY A 242 6.89 10.49 -3.80
N ARG A 243 7.11 9.46 -4.63
CA ARG A 243 6.07 8.81 -5.46
C ARG A 243 4.94 8.08 -4.70
N ASP A 244 5.15 7.71 -3.43
CA ASP A 244 4.34 6.70 -2.73
C ASP A 244 3.40 7.24 -1.63
N GLU A 245 3.25 8.55 -1.49
CA GLU A 245 2.52 9.15 -0.35
C GLU A 245 1.03 9.41 -0.61
N ALA A 246 0.58 9.37 -1.87
CA ALA A 246 -0.75 9.80 -2.26
C ALA A 246 -1.91 8.91 -1.76
N GLN A 247 -1.73 7.58 -1.69
CA GLN A 247 -2.83 6.67 -1.29
C GLN A 247 -3.09 6.64 0.22
N ALA A 248 -2.09 7.01 1.01
CA ALA A 248 -2.13 6.95 2.46
C ALA A 248 -2.80 8.15 3.11
N GLN A 249 -2.52 9.34 2.57
CA GLN A 249 -3.08 10.58 3.07
C GLN A 249 -4.57 10.70 2.74
N LEU A 250 -5.05 10.05 1.68
CA LEU A 250 -6.43 10.14 1.25
C LEU A 250 -7.40 9.60 2.32
N PHE A 251 -7.09 8.42 2.89
CA PHE A 251 -7.95 7.80 3.89
C PHE A 251 -7.92 8.52 5.24
N SER A 252 -6.74 8.93 5.73
CA SER A 252 -6.65 9.69 6.99
C SER A 252 -7.29 11.07 6.89
N LYS A 253 -7.25 11.71 5.71
CA LYS A 253 -7.95 12.97 5.42
C LYS A 253 -9.47 12.77 5.24
N LEU A 254 -9.91 11.70 4.57
CA LEU A 254 -11.32 11.33 4.44
C LEU A 254 -11.94 11.01 5.81
N TRP A 255 -11.26 10.20 6.63
CA TRP A 255 -11.72 9.86 7.97
C TRP A 255 -11.77 11.09 8.90
N ARG A 256 -10.71 11.92 8.89
CA ARG A 256 -10.74 13.18 9.64
C ARG A 256 -11.81 14.12 9.14
N SER A 257 -12.03 14.26 7.84
CA SER A 257 -13.11 15.09 7.29
C SER A 257 -14.50 14.58 7.64
N MET A 258 -14.69 13.27 7.79
CA MET A 258 -15.99 12.69 8.18
C MET A 258 -16.27 12.81 9.68
N PHE A 259 -15.24 12.67 10.54
CA PHE A 259 -15.41 12.63 12.00
C PHE A 259 -15.05 13.92 12.73
N TYR A 260 -14.17 14.73 12.16
CA TYR A 260 -13.83 16.06 12.65
C TYR A 260 -14.39 17.07 11.65
N LYS A 261 -15.45 17.77 12.06
CA LYS A 261 -16.13 18.80 11.29
C LYS A 261 -15.26 20.06 11.18
N GLU A 262 -14.09 19.94 10.54
CA GLU A 262 -13.26 21.06 10.10
C GLU A 262 -13.32 21.15 8.57
N SER A 263 -14.45 21.66 8.08
CA SER A 263 -14.64 22.05 6.69
C SER A 263 -13.90 23.36 6.43
N GLY A 264 -12.59 23.30 6.14
CA GLY A 264 -11.81 24.51 5.89
C GLY A 264 -10.52 24.36 5.06
N ARG A 265 -10.10 23.15 4.68
CA ARG A 265 -8.94 22.98 3.78
C ARG A 265 -9.37 22.20 2.55
N THR A 266 -9.24 22.84 1.38
CA THR A 266 -9.49 22.22 0.09
C THR A 266 -8.72 20.90 -0.01
N LEU A 267 -9.45 19.85 -0.40
CA LEU A 267 -8.93 18.49 -0.52
C LEU A 267 -7.78 18.48 -1.53
N GLN A 268 -6.53 18.42 -1.06
CA GLN A 268 -5.39 18.24 -1.95
C GLN A 268 -5.32 16.77 -2.37
N LEU A 269 -5.85 16.48 -3.56
CA LEU A 269 -6.01 15.14 -4.10
C LEU A 269 -4.71 14.60 -4.72
N THR A 270 -3.80 15.48 -5.15
CA THR A 270 -2.53 15.06 -5.79
C THR A 270 -1.30 15.78 -5.23
N ARG A 271 -0.12 15.14 -5.36
CA ARG A 271 1.17 15.72 -4.95
C ARG A 271 1.54 16.96 -5.77
N LEU A 272 1.11 17.01 -7.03
CA LEU A 272 1.28 18.17 -7.89
C LEU A 272 0.44 19.34 -7.34
N GLN A 273 -0.84 19.12 -7.06
CA GLN A 273 -1.70 20.14 -6.44
C GLN A 273 -1.14 20.65 -5.12
N GLN A 274 -0.51 19.79 -4.33
CA GLN A 274 0.14 20.21 -3.09
C GLN A 274 1.32 21.16 -3.33
N VAL A 275 2.20 20.84 -4.27
CA VAL A 275 3.35 21.68 -4.63
C VAL A 275 2.89 22.99 -5.28
N GLU A 276 1.92 22.94 -6.18
CA GLU A 276 1.33 24.12 -6.83
C GLU A 276 0.64 25.03 -5.82
N HIS A 277 -0.08 24.47 -4.85
CA HIS A 277 -0.71 25.26 -3.79
C HIS A 277 0.31 25.91 -2.87
N GLU A 278 1.36 25.19 -2.46
CA GLU A 278 2.45 25.78 -1.68
C GLU A 278 3.13 26.92 -2.46
N ALA A 279 3.39 26.73 -3.76
CA ALA A 279 3.91 27.77 -4.64
C ALA A 279 2.98 28.98 -4.73
N TYR A 280 1.68 28.75 -4.95
CA TYR A 280 0.68 29.82 -5.01
C TYR A 280 0.60 30.61 -3.72
N MET A 281 0.64 29.95 -2.56
CA MET A 281 0.63 30.61 -1.25
C MET A 281 1.87 31.49 -1.05
N VAL A 282 3.05 31.02 -1.47
CA VAL A 282 4.29 31.82 -1.40
C VAL A 282 4.23 33.02 -2.36
N LEU A 283 3.76 32.82 -3.59
CA LEU A 283 3.57 33.91 -4.56
C LEU A 283 2.57 34.96 -4.06
N ALA A 284 1.45 34.53 -3.49
CA ALA A 284 0.43 35.43 -2.91
C ALA A 284 0.96 36.19 -1.69
N ALA A 285 1.76 35.55 -0.83
CA ALA A 285 2.39 36.24 0.29
C ALA A 285 3.38 37.31 -0.20
N ARG A 286 4.19 36.99 -1.21
CA ARG A 286 5.16 37.93 -1.78
C ARG A 286 4.48 39.10 -2.50
N SER A 287 3.40 38.85 -3.26
CA SER A 287 2.64 39.91 -3.92
C SER A 287 1.96 40.86 -2.94
N ALA A 288 1.63 40.36 -1.73
CA ALA A 288 1.14 41.17 -0.62
C ALA A 288 2.26 41.92 0.15
N GLY A 289 3.51 41.87 -0.30
CA GLY A 289 4.64 42.57 0.32
C GLY A 289 5.24 41.87 1.54
N VAL A 290 4.84 40.63 1.84
CA VAL A 290 5.45 39.83 2.91
C VAL A 290 6.82 39.34 2.46
N ARG A 291 7.81 39.36 3.37
CA ARG A 291 9.13 38.73 3.15
C ARG A 291 8.95 37.22 3.03
N ALA A 292 8.81 36.75 1.79
CA ALA A 292 8.65 35.36 1.41
C ALA A 292 9.70 34.99 0.34
N PRO A 293 10.16 33.73 0.32
CA PRO A 293 11.14 33.27 -0.65
C PRO A 293 10.61 33.38 -2.08
N GLU A 294 11.51 33.51 -3.06
CA GLU A 294 11.16 33.52 -4.47
C GLU A 294 10.84 32.09 -4.93
N VAL A 295 9.70 31.89 -5.60
CA VAL A 295 9.38 30.58 -6.20
C VAL A 295 10.11 30.46 -7.53
N VAL A 296 11.04 29.51 -7.61
CA VAL A 296 11.82 29.24 -8.83
C VAL A 296 11.10 28.27 -9.74
N ALA A 297 10.57 27.17 -9.18
CA ALA A 297 9.82 26.17 -9.91
C ALA A 297 8.89 25.37 -9.01
N ALA A 298 7.76 24.94 -9.57
CA ALA A 298 6.80 24.06 -8.92
C ALA A 298 6.19 23.15 -9.98
N GLY A 299 6.40 21.84 -9.88
CA GLY A 299 5.94 20.94 -10.94
C GLY A 299 6.25 19.47 -10.71
N MET A 300 5.91 18.66 -11.71
CA MET A 300 6.27 17.24 -11.77
C MET A 300 7.47 17.06 -12.68
N ALA A 301 8.46 16.29 -12.24
CA ALA A 301 9.64 15.99 -13.04
C ALA A 301 10.24 14.61 -12.72
N GLY A 302 11.15 14.20 -13.58
CA GLY A 302 11.78 12.89 -13.59
C GLY A 302 10.73 11.79 -13.64
N PRO A 303 10.92 10.69 -12.90
CA PRO A 303 9.97 9.58 -12.91
C PRO A 303 8.67 9.89 -12.12
N GLY A 304 8.23 11.14 -12.02
CA GLY A 304 6.99 11.56 -11.39
C GLY A 304 7.13 11.98 -9.93
N ALA A 305 8.22 12.68 -9.61
CA ALA A 305 8.41 13.40 -8.35
C ALA A 305 7.76 14.78 -8.44
N ALA A 306 7.06 15.23 -7.39
CA ALA A 306 6.58 16.61 -7.33
C ALA A 306 7.66 17.44 -6.63
N ILE A 307 8.14 18.49 -7.28
CA ILE A 307 9.29 19.29 -6.86
C ILE A 307 8.84 20.73 -6.67
N PHE A 308 9.12 21.27 -5.50
CA PHE A 308 8.97 22.68 -5.19
C PHE A 308 10.34 23.28 -4.90
N VAL A 309 10.74 24.27 -5.68
CA VAL A 309 12.03 24.97 -5.56
C VAL A 309 11.77 26.42 -5.19
N VAL A 310 12.39 26.85 -4.11
CA VAL A 310 12.35 28.23 -3.66
C VAL A 310 13.76 28.76 -3.45
N ARG A 311 13.95 30.05 -3.64
CA ARG A 311 15.20 30.77 -3.35
C ARG A 311 14.99 31.67 -2.15
N ASP A 312 15.96 31.64 -1.23
CA ASP A 312 15.86 32.47 -0.02
C ASP A 312 15.94 33.96 -0.38
N PRO A 313 15.16 34.82 0.31
CA PRO A 313 15.07 36.25 0.04
C PRO A 313 16.31 37.03 0.48
#